data_AF-A0A3B9ATH0-F1
#
_entry.id   AF-A0A3B9ATH0-F1
#
_cell.length_a   1.000
_cell.length_b   1.000
_cell.length_c   1.000
_cell.angle_alpha   90.00
_cell.angle_beta   90.00
_cell.angle_gamma   90.00
#
_symmetry.space_group_name_H-M   'P 1'
#
loop_
_entity.id
_entity.type
_entity.pdbx_description
1 polymer ?
#
loop_
_entity_poly.entity_id
_entity_poly.type
_entity_poly.pdbx_seq_one_letter_code
_entity_poly.pdbx_strand_id
1 'polypeptide(L)'
;MNLRITLQRLLWIDGFAGLTAGLFLLLFRTSLPAWLGLPQWLISLQCTCNFLYAAYSLSLANRTEKPKWMLWLLVYGSWAYAL
;
A
#
# COMPACT_ATOMS: atom_id res chain seq x y z
N MET A 1 20.90 15.23 -7.86
CA MET A 1 20.10 13.98 -7.82
C MET A 1 18.78 14.23 -8.55
N ASN A 2 18.45 13.44 -9.59
CA ASN A 2 17.34 13.74 -10.50
C ASN A 2 15.99 13.38 -9.84
N LEU A 3 15.16 14.38 -9.54
CA LEU A 3 13.95 14.23 -8.69
C LEU A 3 12.98 13.14 -9.19
N ARG A 4 12.90 12.95 -10.51
CA ARG A 4 12.06 11.91 -11.14
C ARG A 4 12.50 10.49 -10.77
N ILE A 5 13.81 10.25 -10.65
CA ILE A 5 14.39 8.94 -10.32
C ILE A 5 14.12 8.60 -8.85
N THR A 6 14.25 9.60 -7.97
CA THR A 6 13.96 9.44 -6.53
C THR A 6 12.49 9.07 -6.32
N LEU A 7 11.57 9.76 -6.99
CA LEU A 7 10.13 9.53 -6.84
C LEU A 7 9.70 8.16 -7.38
N GLN A 8 10.31 7.70 -8.47
CA GLN A 8 10.09 6.35 -8.99
C GLN A 8 10.58 5.26 -8.05
N ARG A 9 11.78 5.41 -7.47
CA ARG A 9 12.30 4.47 -6.47
C ARG A 9 11.43 4.43 -5.22
N LEU A 10 10.96 5.60 -4.77
CA LEU A 10 10.07 5.70 -3.62
C LEU A 10 8.77 4.91 -3.87
N LEU A 11 8.10 5.11 -5.01
CA LEU A 11 6.89 4.37 -5.36
C LEU A 11 7.14 2.85 -5.47
N TRP A 12 8.29 2.44 -5.99
CA TRP A 12 8.65 1.01 -6.02
C TRP A 12 8.80 0.43 -4.61
N ILE A 13 9.52 1.11 -3.73
CA ILE A 13 9.70 0.69 -2.33
C ILE A 13 8.35 0.64 -1.61
N ASP A 14 7.52 1.67 -1.80
CA ASP A 14 6.24 1.81 -1.13
C ASP A 14 5.22 0.77 -1.64
N GLY A 15 5.24 0.48 -2.94
CA GLY A 15 4.48 -0.60 -3.54
C GLY A 15 4.90 -1.98 -3.02
N PHE A 16 6.21 -2.24 -2.92
CA PHE A 16 6.71 -3.49 -2.30
C PHE A 16 6.36 -3.59 -0.82
N ALA A 17 6.43 -2.49 -0.07
CA ALA A 17 6.05 -2.46 1.34
C ALA A 17 4.55 -2.78 1.52
N GLY A 18 3.68 -2.22 0.68
CA GLY A 18 2.27 -2.58 0.67
C GLY A 18 2.03 -4.05 0.32
N LEU A 19 2.78 -4.59 -0.64
CA LEU A 19 2.66 -5.99 -1.06
C LEU A 19 3.10 -6.94 0.06
N THR A 20 4.26 -6.69 0.68
CA THR A 20 4.77 -7.50 1.79
C THR A 20 3.85 -7.42 3.00
N ALA A 21 3.34 -6.23 3.33
CA ALA A 21 2.38 -6.05 4.41
C ALA A 21 1.05 -6.76 4.13
N GLY A 22 0.50 -6.65 2.91
CA GLY A 22 -0.69 -7.37 2.49
C GLY A 22 -0.50 -8.89 2.54
N LEU A 23 0.64 -9.39 2.05
CA LEU A 23 0.98 -10.80 2.09
C LEU A 23 1.13 -11.31 3.53
N PHE A 24 1.77 -10.52 4.40
CA PHE A 24 1.88 -10.84 5.82
C PHE A 24 0.50 -10.96 6.49
N LEU A 25 -0.38 -9.99 6.27
CA LEU A 25 -1.75 -10.03 6.79
C LEU A 25 -2.55 -11.22 6.23
N LEU A 26 -2.32 -11.60 4.97
CA LEU A 26 -2.95 -12.76 4.36
C LEU A 26 -2.49 -14.07 5.02
N LEU A 27 -1.18 -14.23 5.22
CA LEU A 27 -0.58 -15.42 5.84
C LEU A 27 -1.03 -15.60 7.29
N PHE A 28 -1.13 -14.51 8.04
CA PHE A 28 -1.51 -14.52 9.44
C PHE A 28 -3.00 -14.19 9.66
N ARG A 29 -3.84 -14.24 8.61
CA ARG A 29 -5.26 -13.84 8.67
C ARG A 29 -6.07 -14.59 9.73
N THR A 30 -5.68 -15.81 10.07
CA THR A 30 -6.36 -16.64 11.08
C THR A 30 -5.80 -16.45 12.49
N SER A 31 -4.50 -16.14 12.62
CA SER A 31 -3.82 -16.00 13.92
C SER A 31 -3.85 -14.56 14.46
N LEU A 32 -3.70 -13.56 13.60
CA LEU A 32 -3.73 -12.14 13.98
C LEU A 32 -5.02 -11.68 14.66
N PRO A 33 -6.23 -12.04 14.17
CA PRO A 33 -7.47 -11.65 14.82
C PRO A 33 -7.54 -12.14 16.28
N ALA A 34 -7.09 -13.37 16.52
CA ALA A 34 -7.08 -13.97 17.84
C ALA A 34 -6.05 -13.32 18.77
N TRP A 35 -4.88 -12.92 18.24
CA TRP A 35 -3.82 -12.27 19.00
C TRP A 35 -4.12 -10.79 19.31
N LEU A 36 -4.74 -10.08 18.37
CA LEU A 36 -5.03 -8.65 18.50
C LEU A 36 -6.42 -8.38 19.09
N GLY A 37 -7.24 -9.41 19.30
CA GLY A 37 -8.64 -9.26 19.70
C GLY A 37 -9.50 -8.53 18.66
N LEU A 38 -9.06 -8.51 17.40
CA LEU A 38 -9.70 -7.79 16.30
C LEU A 38 -10.61 -8.71 15.50
N PRO A 39 -11.68 -8.18 14.90
CA PRO A 39 -12.53 -8.97 14.03
C PRO A 39 -11.82 -9.33 12.71
N GLN A 40 -12.00 -10.57 12.26
CA GLN A 40 -11.34 -11.11 11.06
C GLN A 40 -11.65 -10.30 9.77
N TRP A 41 -12.84 -9.69 9.69
CA TRP A 41 -13.21 -8.86 8.54
C TRP A 41 -12.31 -7.62 8.42
N LEU A 42 -11.82 -7.07 9.53
CA LEU A 42 -10.94 -5.90 9.54
C LEU A 42 -9.56 -6.27 8.98
N ILE A 43 -9.00 -7.41 9.39
CA ILE A 43 -7.73 -7.93 8.83
C ILE A 43 -7.88 -8.21 7.34
N SER A 44 -9.02 -8.77 6.91
CA SER A 44 -9.34 -8.96 5.49
C SER A 44 -9.38 -7.63 4.72
N LEU A 45 -10.06 -6.62 5.26
CA LEU A 45 -10.18 -5.31 4.64
C LEU A 45 -8.81 -4.63 4.53
N GLN A 46 -8.01 -4.69 5.59
CA GLN A 46 -6.64 -4.17 5.62
C GLN A 46 -5.75 -4.86 4.58
N CYS A 47 -5.84 -6.19 4.48
CA CYS A 47 -5.14 -6.98 3.49
C CYS A 47 -5.50 -6.51 2.07
N THR A 48 -6.79 -6.37 1.77
CA THR A 48 -7.26 -5.89 0.46
C THR A 48 -6.78 -4.47 0.17
N CYS A 49 -6.86 -3.54 1.13
CA CYS A 49 -6.36 -2.19 0.99
C CYS A 49 -4.86 -2.15 0.68
N ASN A 50 -4.05 -2.94 1.40
CA ASN A 50 -2.61 -3.02 1.17
C ASN A 50 -2.27 -3.57 -0.23
N PHE A 51 -2.99 -4.60 -0.70
CA PHE A 51 -2.79 -5.12 -2.06
C PHE A 51 -3.22 -4.12 -3.15
N LEU A 52 -4.35 -3.44 -2.97
CA LEU A 52 -4.80 -2.40 -3.90
C LEU A 52 -3.81 -1.24 -3.95
N TYR A 53 -3.34 -0.78 -2.78
CA TYR A 53 -2.33 0.27 -2.67
C TYR A 53 -1.02 -0.16 -3.34
N ALA A 54 -0.54 -1.37 -3.06
CA ALA A 54 0.67 -1.92 -3.67
C ALA A 54 0.57 -1.99 -5.20
N ALA A 55 -0.53 -2.54 -5.72
CA ALA A 55 -0.79 -2.63 -7.15
C ALA A 55 -0.84 -1.24 -7.79
N TYR A 56 -1.49 -0.28 -7.14
CA TYR A 56 -1.59 1.10 -7.61
C TYR A 56 -0.23 1.81 -7.61
N SER A 57 0.55 1.68 -6.53
CA SER A 57 1.88 2.29 -6.39
C SER A 57 2.87 1.70 -7.39
N LEU A 58 2.89 0.38 -7.57
CA LEU A 58 3.71 -0.29 -8.60
C LEU A 58 3.27 0.09 -10.02
N SER A 59 1.97 0.17 -10.29
CA SER A 59 1.45 0.62 -11.58
C SER A 59 1.91 2.05 -11.89
N LEU A 60 1.85 2.95 -10.91
CA LEU A 60 2.30 4.34 -11.05
C LEU A 60 3.82 4.44 -11.19
N ALA A 61 4.58 3.57 -10.52
CA ALA A 61 6.03 3.49 -10.64
C ALA A 61 6.47 3.09 -12.04
N ASN A 62 5.70 2.25 -12.72
CA ASN A 62 5.97 1.76 -14.08
C ASN A 62 5.52 2.72 -15.20
N ARG A 63 4.78 3.80 -14.87
CA ARG A 63 4.35 4.81 -15.85
C ARG A 63 5.46 5.83 -16.13
N THR A 64 5.66 6.13 -17.42
CA THR A 64 6.59 7.16 -17.92
C THR A 64 6.11 8.56 -17.54
N GLU A 65 4.80 8.79 -17.63
CA GLU A 65 4.14 10.01 -17.14
C GLU A 65 3.43 9.74 -15.82
N LYS A 66 3.84 10.47 -14.79
CA LYS A 66 3.27 10.36 -13.43
C LYS A 66 2.35 11.56 -13.21
N PRO A 67 1.06 11.44 -13.50
CA PRO A 67 0.15 12.56 -13.34
C PRO A 67 0.04 12.93 -11.85
N LYS A 68 0.11 14.23 -11.55
CA LYS A 68 0.15 14.72 -10.16
C LYS A 68 -1.05 14.26 -9.34
N TRP A 69 -2.24 14.16 -9.96
CA TRP A 69 -3.45 13.71 -9.27
C TRP A 69 -3.35 12.28 -8.73
N MET A 70 -2.63 11.37 -9.42
CA MET A 70 -2.44 10.00 -8.93
C MET A 70 -1.55 9.97 -7.68
N LEU A 71 -0.56 10.85 -7.59
CA LEU A 71 0.29 11.02 -6.41
C LEU A 71 -0.50 11.62 -5.25
N TRP A 72 -1.36 12.60 -5.51
CA TRP A 72 -2.27 13.14 -4.50
C TRP A 72 -3.21 12.07 -3.96
N LEU A 73 -3.71 11.17 -4.80
CA LEU A 73 -4.55 10.05 -4.38
C LEU A 73 -3.83 9.12 -3.39
N LEU A 74 -2.53 8.86 -3.62
CA LEU A 74 -1.65 8.17 -2.66
C LEU A 74 -1.57 8.92 -1.32
N VAL A 75 -1.32 10.23 -1.36
CA VAL A 75 -1.22 11.06 -0.14
C VAL A 75 -2.54 11.04 0.65
N TYR A 76 -3.68 11.22 -0.02
CA TYR A 76 -5.00 11.19 0.62
C TYR A 76 -5.35 9.81 1.17
N GLY A 77 -4.99 8.74 0.46
CA GLY A 77 -5.20 7.37 0.96
C GLY A 77 -4.41 7.11 2.24
N SER A 78 -3.13 7.51 2.28
CA SER A 78 -2.30 7.37 3.47
C SER A 78 -2.77 8.28 4.61
N TRP A 79 -3.26 9.48 4.31
CA TRP A 79 -3.87 10.38 5.30
C TRP A 79 -5.15 9.80 5.90
N ALA A 80 -6.03 9.24 5.07
CA ALA A 80 -7.26 8.61 5.55
C ALA A 80 -6.99 7.37 6.41
N TYR A 81 -5.87 6.69 6.17
CA TYR A 81 -5.44 5.56 6.99
C TYR A 81 -4.83 5.97 8.34
N ALA A 82 -4.22 7.15 8.42
CA ALA A 82 -3.57 7.65 9.63
C ALA A 82 -4.53 8.33 10.62
N LEU A 83 -5.77 8.60 10.20
CA LEU A 83 -6.81 9.34 10.94
C LEU A 83 -7.73 8.38 11.68
#